data_AF-A0A9P2FME1-F1
#
_entry.id   AF-A0A9P2FME1-F1
#
_cell.length_a   1.000
_cell.length_b   1.000
_cell.length_c   1.000
_cell.angle_alpha   90.00
_cell.angle_beta   90.00
_cell.angle_gamma   90.00
#
_symmetry.space_group_name_H-M   'P 1'
#
loop_
_entity.id
_entity.type
_entity.pdbx_description
1 polymer ?
#
loop_
_entity_poly.entity_id
_entity_poly.type
_entity_poly.pdbx_seq_one_letter_code
_entity_poly.pdbx_strand_id
1 'polypeptide(L)'
;MTMSHFKGKQFKQDIIMVAVGYYLRYNLSYRDVSEILNERGIKVCHTTVYRWVQEYGSIIYCLWKKRNKSASDSWRMDETYIKVKGKWHYLYRAIDSTGLTLDIW
;
A
#
# COMPACT_ATOMS: atom_id res chain seq x y z
N MET A 1 14.39 6.96 -1.43
CA MET A 1 13.66 7.56 -2.57
C MET A 1 14.34 8.88 -2.86
N THR A 2 15.10 8.98 -3.95
CA THR A 2 15.75 10.24 -4.35
C THR A 2 14.72 11.17 -5.00
N MET A 3 14.93 12.49 -4.91
CA MET A 3 14.05 13.54 -5.45
C MET A 3 13.73 13.42 -6.96
N SER A 4 14.44 12.55 -7.70
CA SER A 4 14.20 12.36 -9.13
C SER A 4 12.89 11.62 -9.46
N HIS A 5 12.37 10.78 -8.56
CA HIS A 5 11.16 9.97 -8.83
C HIS A 5 9.84 10.77 -8.86
N PHE A 6 9.86 12.00 -8.34
CA PHE A 6 8.68 12.88 -8.29
C PHE A 6 8.81 14.07 -9.23
N LYS A 7 9.86 14.11 -10.06
CA LYS A 7 10.09 15.20 -11.00
C LYS A 7 8.94 15.26 -12.02
N GLY A 8 8.38 16.47 -12.20
CA GLY A 8 7.29 16.71 -13.15
C GLY A 8 5.90 16.29 -12.67
N LYS A 9 5.74 15.87 -11.41
CA LYS A 9 4.42 15.60 -10.84
C LYS A 9 3.72 16.90 -10.44
N GLN A 10 2.43 17.00 -10.73
CA GLN A 10 1.59 18.15 -10.37
C GLN A 10 1.50 18.36 -8.86
N PHE A 11 1.51 17.27 -8.09
CA PHE A 11 1.38 17.30 -6.64
C PHE A 11 2.73 17.09 -5.97
N LYS A 12 2.91 17.73 -4.81
CA LYS A 12 4.11 17.56 -3.98
C LYS A 12 4.28 16.09 -3.59
N GLN A 13 5.53 15.65 -3.52
CA GLN A 13 5.91 14.29 -3.13
C GLN A 13 5.20 13.84 -1.83
N ASP A 14 5.13 14.71 -0.82
CA ASP A 14 4.57 14.36 0.48
C ASP A 14 3.07 14.00 0.39
N ILE A 15 2.31 14.69 -0.45
CA ILE A 15 0.88 14.42 -0.67
C ILE A 15 0.73 13.04 -1.32
N ILE A 16 1.54 12.76 -2.34
CA ILE A 16 1.51 11.49 -3.06
C ILE A 16 1.87 10.34 -2.13
N MET A 17 2.93 10.49 -1.33
CA MET A 17 3.38 9.49 -0.38
C MET A 17 2.33 9.21 0.71
N VAL A 18 1.66 10.25 1.22
CA VAL A 18 0.58 10.10 2.20
C VAL A 18 -0.62 9.39 1.59
N ALA A 19 -1.01 9.76 0.37
CA ALA A 19 -2.14 9.12 -0.33
C ALA A 19 -1.90 7.63 -0.57
N VAL A 20 -0.72 7.28 -1.11
CA VAL A 20 -0.34 5.88 -1.35
C VAL A 20 -0.19 5.13 -0.02
N GLY A 21 0.37 5.77 1.00
CA GLY A 21 0.49 5.21 2.34
C GLY A 21 -0.87 4.90 2.99
N TYR A 22 -1.87 5.77 2.81
CA TYR A 22 -3.22 5.51 3.29
C TYR A 22 -3.83 4.27 2.64
N TYR A 23 -3.72 4.17 1.32
CA TYR A 23 -4.24 3.02 0.57
C TYR A 23 -3.53 1.71 0.95
N LEU A 24 -2.21 1.70 1.12
CA LEU A 24 -1.46 0.47 1.42
C LEU A 24 -1.59 0.02 2.87
N ARG A 25 -1.85 0.93 3.82
CA ARG A 25 -1.88 0.62 5.24
C ARG A 25 -3.28 0.31 5.77
N TYR A 26 -4.30 0.99 5.23
CA TYR A 26 -5.67 0.89 5.72
C TYR A 26 -6.58 0.28 4.65
N ASN A 27 -7.71 -0.28 5.07
CA ASN A 27 -8.71 -0.83 4.16
C ASN A 27 -9.57 0.28 3.53
N LEU A 28 -8.92 1.20 2.81
CA LEU A 28 -9.52 2.36 2.18
C LEU A 28 -9.60 2.18 0.66
N SER A 29 -10.74 2.54 0.08
CA SER A 29 -10.89 2.63 -1.37
C SER A 29 -10.15 3.84 -1.94
N TYR A 30 -9.88 3.86 -3.25
CA TYR A 30 -9.31 5.05 -3.90
C TYR A 30 -10.20 6.29 -3.78
N ARG A 31 -11.52 6.09 -3.64
CA ARG A 31 -12.49 7.18 -3.45
C ARG A 31 -12.39 7.72 -2.03
N ASP A 32 -12.25 6.84 -1.04
CA ASP A 32 -12.11 7.24 0.36
C ASP A 32 -10.83 8.06 0.56
N VAL A 33 -9.71 7.63 -0.05
CA VAL A 33 -8.45 8.40 0.01
C VAL A 33 -8.61 9.76 -0.69
N SER A 34 -9.31 9.81 -1.83
CA SER A 34 -9.62 11.05 -2.54
C SER A 34 -10.47 12.01 -1.70
N GLU A 35 -11.45 11.47 -0.95
CA GLU A 35 -12.31 12.22 -0.05
C GLU A 35 -11.55 12.76 1.17
N ILE A 36 -10.73 11.93 1.82
CA ILE A 36 -9.84 12.35 2.93
C ILE A 36 -8.89 13.48 2.49
N LEU A 37 -8.37 13.41 1.26
CA LEU A 37 -7.54 14.50 0.71
C LEU A 37 -8.37 15.76 0.45
N ASN A 38 -9.60 15.61 -0.02
CA ASN A 38 -10.51 16.73 -0.26
C ASN A 38 -10.90 17.44 1.04
N GLU A 39 -11.14 16.71 2.13
CA GLU A 39 -11.36 17.28 3.48
C GLU A 39 -10.18 18.14 3.95
N ARG A 40 -8.96 17.80 3.49
CA ARG A 40 -7.73 18.58 3.76
C ARG A 40 -7.48 19.70 2.76
N GLY A 41 -8.46 20.01 1.90
CA GLY A 41 -8.37 21.05 0.88
C GLY A 41 -7.62 20.64 -0.40
N ILE A 42 -7.25 19.36 -0.54
CA ILE A 42 -6.50 18.85 -1.70
C ILE A 42 -7.45 18.11 -2.64
N LYS A 43 -7.86 18.78 -3.72
CA LYS A 43 -8.74 18.18 -4.74
C LYS A 43 -7.94 17.24 -5.65
N VAL A 44 -8.18 15.93 -5.50
CA VAL A 44 -7.57 14.87 -6.31
C VAL A 44 -8.65 13.89 -6.74
N CYS A 45 -8.68 13.51 -8.01
CA CYS A 45 -9.57 12.42 -8.46
C CYS A 45 -9.07 11.06 -7.99
N HIS A 46 -9.97 10.15 -7.60
CA HIS A 46 -9.64 8.78 -7.22
C HIS A 46 -8.80 8.02 -8.27
N THR A 47 -8.96 8.33 -9.57
CA THR A 47 -8.14 7.75 -10.66
C THR A 47 -6.68 8.22 -10.62
N THR A 48 -6.42 9.43 -10.12
CA THR A 48 -5.06 9.92 -9.88
C THR A 48 -4.42 9.18 -8.71
N VAL A 49 -5.17 8.93 -7.63
CA VAL A 49 -4.72 8.10 -6.51
C VAL A 49 -4.39 6.68 -6.99
N TYR A 50 -5.25 6.08 -7.82
CA TYR A 50 -4.99 4.79 -8.45
C TYR A 50 -3.65 4.78 -9.21
N ARG A 51 -3.40 5.79 -10.06
CA ARG A 51 -2.14 5.91 -10.81
C ARG A 51 -0.92 6.01 -9.89
N TRP A 52 -1.01 6.79 -8.81
CA TRP A 52 0.06 6.87 -7.82
C TRP A 52 0.33 5.55 -7.12
N VAL A 53 -0.73 4.81 -6.75
CA VAL A 53 -0.58 3.50 -6.12
C VAL A 53 0.06 2.49 -7.06
N GLN A 54 -0.34 2.47 -8.34
CA GLN A 54 0.30 1.61 -9.34
C GLN A 54 1.78 1.94 -9.56
N GLU A 55 2.13 3.23 -9.59
CA GLU A 55 3.49 3.68 -9.85
C GLU A 55 4.43 3.51 -8.65
N TYR A 56 3.96 3.87 -7.45
CA TYR A 56 4.81 3.95 -6.25
C TYR A 56 4.59 2.79 -5.27
N GLY A 57 3.50 2.03 -5.41
CA GLY A 57 3.13 1.00 -4.43
C GLY A 57 4.20 -0.06 -4.25
N SER A 58 4.75 -0.59 -5.35
CA SER A 58 5.83 -1.58 -5.32
C SER A 58 7.10 -1.04 -4.68
N ILE A 59 7.47 0.21 -4.96
CA ILE A 59 8.66 0.87 -4.41
C ILE A 59 8.50 1.04 -2.89
N ILE A 60 7.35 1.55 -2.45
CA ILE A 60 7.05 1.75 -1.03
C ILE A 60 7.00 0.41 -0.29
N TYR A 61 6.39 -0.61 -0.87
CA TYR A 61 6.38 -1.96 -0.32
C TYR A 61 7.80 -2.52 -0.16
N CYS A 62 8.66 -2.39 -1.17
CA CYS A 62 10.05 -2.82 -1.10
C CYS A 62 10.84 -2.08 -0.01
N LEU A 63 10.62 -0.78 0.16
CA LEU A 63 11.24 0.01 1.22
C LEU A 63 10.75 -0.43 2.61
N TRP A 64 9.45 -0.69 2.75
CA TRP A 64 8.84 -1.20 3.97
C TRP A 64 9.40 -2.58 4.34
N LYS A 65 9.44 -3.52 3.38
CA LYS A 65 10.00 -4.88 3.58
C LYS A 65 11.48 -4.83 3.97
N LYS A 66 12.27 -3.92 3.39
CA LYS A 66 13.68 -3.72 3.77
C LYS A 66 13.85 -3.20 5.19
N ARG A 67 12.96 -2.31 5.66
CA ARG A 67 13.01 -1.72 7.00
C ARG A 67 12.57 -2.72 8.08
N ASN A 68 11.60 -3.58 7.76
CA ASN A 68 11.03 -4.54 8.70
C ASN A 68 11.56 -5.96 8.47
N LYS A 69 12.89 -6.10 8.33
CA LYS A 69 13.54 -7.39 8.02
C LYS A 69 13.62 -8.36 9.20
N SER A 70 13.47 -7.90 10.43
CA SER A 70 13.54 -8.77 11.60
C SER A 70 12.23 -9.53 11.77
N ALA A 71 12.22 -10.80 11.39
CA ALA A 71 11.21 -11.75 11.86
C ALA A 71 11.57 -12.17 13.28
N SER A 72 10.58 -12.25 14.18
CA SER A 72 10.74 -12.91 15.47
C SER A 72 10.88 -14.42 15.27
N ASP A 73 11.33 -15.10 16.33
CA ASP A 73 11.56 -16.54 16.34
C ASP A 73 10.32 -17.41 16.07
N SER A 74 9.10 -16.85 16.15
CA SER A 74 7.84 -17.59 15.95
C SER A 74 6.86 -16.84 15.06
N TRP A 75 6.33 -17.53 14.05
CA TRP A 75 5.36 -16.99 13.09
C TRP A 75 4.11 -17.89 13.01
N ARG A 76 3.02 -17.31 12.53
CA ARG A 76 1.74 -17.97 12.25
C ARG A 76 1.43 -17.80 10.77
N MET A 77 0.87 -18.83 10.15
CA MET A 77 0.42 -18.77 8.77
C MET A 77 -1.06 -19.11 8.70
N ASP A 78 -1.79 -18.34 7.89
CA ASP A 78 -3.21 -18.54 7.65
C ASP A 78 -3.46 -18.67 6.15
N GLU A 79 -4.45 -19.48 5.79
CA GLU A 79 -4.87 -19.74 4.41
C GLU A 79 -6.30 -19.24 4.23
N THR A 80 -6.53 -18.42 3.21
CA THR A 80 -7.85 -17.89 2.87
C THR A 80 -8.11 -18.01 1.38
N TYR A 81 -9.37 -18.23 1.02
CA TYR A 81 -9.81 -18.37 -0.37
C TYR A 81 -10.39 -17.03 -0.85
N ILE A 82 -9.77 -16.45 -1.88
CA ILE A 82 -10.23 -15.19 -2.48
C ILE A 82 -10.64 -15.40 -3.92
N LYS A 83 -11.66 -14.65 -4.36
CA LYS A 83 -12.15 -14.71 -5.74
C LYS A 83 -11.60 -13.53 -6.53
N VAL A 84 -10.67 -13.79 -7.45
CA VAL A 84 -10.07 -12.75 -8.31
C VAL A 84 -10.56 -12.95 -9.73
N LYS A 85 -11.18 -11.92 -10.31
CA LYS A 85 -11.77 -11.96 -11.67
C LYS A 85 -12.62 -13.21 -11.93
N GLY A 86 -13.40 -13.62 -10.92
CA GLY A 86 -14.30 -14.77 -10.99
C GLY A 86 -13.67 -16.15 -10.72
N LYS A 87 -12.34 -16.24 -10.59
CA LYS A 87 -11.63 -17.50 -10.28
C LYS A 87 -11.23 -17.54 -8.80
N TRP A 88 -11.34 -18.71 -8.18
CA TRP A 88 -10.88 -18.94 -6.81
C TRP A 88 -9.36 -19.08 -6.77
N HIS A 89 -8.73 -18.37 -5.84
CA HIS A 89 -7.31 -18.41 -5.55
C HIS A 89 -7.09 -18.60 -4.06
N TYR A 90 -6.03 -19.32 -3.74
CA TYR A 90 -5.53 -19.48 -2.39
C TYR A 90 -4.65 -18.29 -2.07
N LEU A 91 -4.87 -17.69 -0.90
CA LEU A 91 -4.08 -16.62 -0.35
C LEU A 91 -3.46 -17.12 0.95
N TYR A 92 -2.14 -17.19 0.99
CA TYR A 92 -1.39 -17.53 2.19
C TYR A 92 -0.81 -16.26 2.79
N ARG A 93 -1.01 -16.06 4.09
CA ARG A 93 -0.46 -14.92 4.82
C ARG A 93 0.35 -15.41 6.01
N ALA A 94 1.62 -15.01 6.06
CA ALA A 94 2.50 -15.26 7.20
C ALA A 94 2.61 -13.99 8.06
N ILE A 95 2.39 -14.12 9.37
CA ILE A 95 2.48 -13.04 10.36
C ILE A 95 3.40 -13.48 11.48
N ASP A 96 4.29 -12.60 11.88
CA ASP A 96 5.19 -12.77 13.00
C ASP A 96 4.49 -12.65 14.37
N SER A 97 5.12 -13.09 15.46
CA SER A 97 4.60 -12.96 16.83
C SER A 97 4.30 -11.51 17.22
N THR A 98 5.03 -10.56 16.64
CA THR A 98 4.90 -9.12 16.84
C THR A 98 3.77 -8.50 16.01
N GLY A 99 3.05 -9.30 15.21
CA GLY A 99 2.00 -8.83 14.30
C GLY A 99 2.51 -8.30 12.96
N LEU A 100 3.81 -8.41 12.67
CA LEU A 100 4.39 -8.01 11.41
C LEU A 100 4.08 -9.03 10.29
N THR A 101 3.51 -8.58 9.17
CA THR A 101 3.33 -9.45 7.99
C THR A 101 4.69 -9.78 7.36
N LEU A 102 5.03 -11.07 7.26
CA LEU A 102 6.29 -11.57 6.71
C LEU A 102 6.22 -11.71 5.18
N ASP A 103 5.17 -12.36 4.69
CA ASP A 103 4.90 -12.52 3.25
C ASP A 103 3.43 -12.81 2.97
N ILE A 104 3.04 -12.61 1.71
CA ILE A 104 1.71 -12.91 1.17
C ILE A 104 1.91 -13.63 -0.17
N TRP A 105 1.29 -14.80 -0.35
CA TRP A 105 1.37 -15.64 -1.55
C TRP A 105 0.00 -15.95 -2.12
#